data_AF-T2J660-F1
#
_entry.id   AF-T2J660-F1
#
_cell.length_a   1.000
_cell.length_b   1.000
_cell.length_c   1.000
_cell.angle_alpha   90.00
_cell.angle_beta   90.00
_cell.angle_gamma   90.00
#
_symmetry.space_group_name_H-M   'P 1'
#
loop_
_entity.id
_entity.type
_entity.pdbx_description
1 polymer ?
#
loop_
_entity_poly.entity_id
_entity_poly.type
_entity_poly.pdbx_seq_one_letter_code
_entity_poly.pdbx_strand_id
1 'polypeptide(L)'
;MLLGFKTKLKLNNRQKTIMAKHAGYSRWVFNWGLKAWSVTYKEGLKPTANKLKKFYTNYVKQHYIWQSQLSSRVYPYAFVDLDNATVLACGQRRTGRATCGRVLKSVAADGSGRSRK
;
A
#
# COMPACT_ATOMS: atom_id res chain seq x y z
N MET A 1 -29.71 -22.22 13.15
CA MET A 1 -28.25 -22.26 13.34
C MET A 1 -27.62 -22.45 11.96
N LEU A 2 -26.95 -21.44 11.39
CA LEU A 2 -26.25 -21.60 10.10
C LEU A 2 -24.86 -22.17 10.36
N LEU A 3 -24.61 -23.40 9.90
CA LEU A 3 -23.29 -24.02 9.86
C LEU A 3 -22.46 -23.33 8.77
N GLY A 4 -21.31 -22.75 9.13
CA GLY A 4 -20.42 -22.10 8.18
C GLY A 4 -19.74 -23.11 7.26
N PHE A 5 -19.88 -22.94 5.94
CA PHE A 5 -19.20 -23.79 4.95
C PHE A 5 -17.73 -23.37 4.79
N LYS A 6 -16.80 -24.29 5.04
CA LYS A 6 -15.37 -24.06 4.82
C LYS A 6 -14.99 -24.50 3.40
N THR A 7 -14.98 -23.55 2.47
CA THR A 7 -14.53 -23.80 1.09
C THR A 7 -13.01 -23.64 0.98
N LYS A 8 -12.36 -24.55 0.24
CA LYS A 8 -10.92 -24.47 -0.09
C LYS A 8 -10.77 -24.65 -1.60
N LEU A 9 -10.01 -23.75 -2.24
CA LEU A 9 -9.73 -23.86 -3.66
C LEU A 9 -8.65 -24.93 -3.91
N LYS A 10 -8.97 -25.94 -4.73
CA LYS A 10 -8.02 -26.97 -5.18
C LYS A 10 -7.32 -26.47 -6.45
N LEU A 11 -6.13 -25.88 -6.28
CA LEU A 11 -5.36 -25.28 -7.36
C LEU A 11 -4.41 -26.28 -8.02
N ASN A 12 -4.31 -26.19 -9.36
CA ASN A 12 -3.23 -26.83 -10.11
C ASN A 12 -1.89 -26.09 -9.87
N ASN A 13 -0.75 -26.77 -10.04
CA ASN A 13 0.59 -26.21 -9.85
C ASN A 13 0.80 -24.91 -10.64
N ARG A 14 0.34 -24.85 -11.91
CA ARG A 14 0.40 -23.62 -12.72
C ARG A 14 -0.36 -22.45 -12.08
N GLN A 15 -1.56 -22.71 -11.57
CA GLN A 15 -2.40 -21.69 -10.93
C GLN A 15 -1.78 -21.22 -9.60
N LYS A 16 -1.22 -22.14 -8.80
CA LYS A 16 -0.48 -21.80 -7.57
C LYS A 16 0.66 -20.84 -7.86
N THR A 17 1.45 -21.10 -8.90
CA THR A 17 2.55 -20.22 -9.30
C THR A 17 2.04 -18.83 -9.72
N ILE A 18 0.96 -18.76 -10.49
CA ILE A 18 0.36 -17.47 -10.91
C ILE A 18 -0.13 -16.68 -9.69
N MET A 19 -0.84 -17.32 -8.75
CA MET A 19 -1.29 -16.66 -7.52
C MET A 19 -0.12 -16.16 -6.67
N ALA A 20 0.94 -16.96 -6.53
CA ALA A 20 2.15 -16.56 -5.82
C ALA A 20 2.85 -15.36 -6.48
N LYS A 21 2.90 -15.32 -7.82
CA LYS A 21 3.43 -14.16 -8.57
C LYS A 21 2.61 -12.90 -8.31
N HIS A 22 1.28 -12.98 -8.31
CA HIS A 22 0.43 -11.82 -7.98
C HIS A 22 0.61 -11.34 -6.54
N ALA A 23 0.72 -12.26 -5.58
CA ALA A 23 0.98 -11.92 -4.17
C ALA A 23 2.35 -11.24 -4.01
N GLY A 24 3.38 -11.77 -4.67
CA GLY A 24 4.72 -11.17 -4.70
C GLY A 24 4.72 -9.78 -5.32
N TYR A 25 4.00 -9.58 -6.43
CA TYR A 25 3.87 -8.28 -7.08
C TYR A 25 3.19 -7.25 -6.18
N SER A 26 2.07 -7.61 -5.53
CA SER A 26 1.38 -6.71 -4.59
C SER A 26 2.31 -6.27 -3.44
N ARG A 27 3.01 -7.22 -2.83
CA ARG A 27 3.97 -6.94 -1.74
C ARG A 27 5.12 -6.03 -2.21
N TRP A 28 5.64 -6.26 -3.42
CA TRP A 28 6.69 -5.44 -3.98
C TRP A 28 6.24 -3.99 -4.20
N VAL A 29 5.05 -3.78 -4.77
CA VAL A 29 4.47 -2.43 -4.97
C VAL A 29 4.23 -1.74 -3.63
N PHE A 30 3.71 -2.47 -2.64
CA PHE A 30 3.48 -1.93 -1.30
C PHE A 30 4.78 -1.46 -0.64
N ASN A 31 5.84 -2.27 -0.68
CA ASN A 31 7.15 -1.91 -0.13
C ASN A 31 7.76 -0.70 -0.85
N TRP A 32 7.65 -0.66 -2.18
CA TRP A 32 8.08 0.50 -2.96
C TRP A 32 7.30 1.76 -2.56
N GLY A 33 5.98 1.65 -2.42
CA GLY A 33 5.10 2.74 -2.01
C GLY A 33 5.45 3.27 -0.62
N LEU A 34 5.71 2.38 0.34
CA LEU A 34 6.16 2.76 1.68
C LEU A 34 7.49 3.51 1.66
N LYS A 35 8.46 3.06 0.85
CA LYS A 35 9.74 3.74 0.69
C LYS A 35 9.52 5.16 0.13
N ALA A 36 8.76 5.29 -0.95
CA ALA A 36 8.44 6.59 -1.55
C ALA A 36 7.69 7.52 -0.55
N TRP A 37 6.77 6.96 0.23
CA TRP A 37 6.06 7.69 1.27
C TRP A 37 7.00 8.20 2.36
N SER A 38 7.95 7.37 2.80
CA SER A 38 8.93 7.79 3.82
C SER A 38 9.85 8.92 3.35
N VAL A 39 10.24 8.91 2.08
CA VAL A 39 11.09 9.97 1.49
C VAL A 39 10.32 11.29 1.41
N THR A 40 9.12 11.26 0.83
CA THR A 40 8.29 12.47 0.70
C THR A 40 7.87 13.06 2.05
N TYR A 41 7.67 12.21 3.06
CA TYR A 41 7.38 12.66 4.42
C TYR A 41 8.58 13.40 5.04
N LYS A 42 9.81 12.93 4.81
CA LYS A 42 11.04 13.62 5.26
C LYS A 42 11.21 14.98 4.59
N GLU A 43 10.76 15.13 3.35
CA GLU A 43 10.74 16.40 2.62
C GLU A 43 9.63 17.36 3.10
N GLY A 44 8.80 16.95 4.07
CA GLY A 44 7.73 17.77 4.64
C GLY A 44 6.45 17.83 3.78
N LEU A 45 6.43 17.09 2.65
CA LEU A 45 5.26 16.98 1.80
C LEU A 45 4.31 15.92 2.37
N LYS A 46 2.99 16.13 2.22
CA LYS A 46 1.98 15.12 2.53
C LYS A 46 1.73 14.26 1.29
N PRO A 47 2.35 13.07 1.16
CA PRO A 47 2.03 12.14 0.09
C PRO A 47 0.56 11.74 0.16
N THR A 48 -0.06 11.61 -1.01
CA THR A 48 -1.41 11.05 -1.17
C THR A 48 -1.27 9.80 -2.04
N ALA A 49 -1.96 8.71 -1.70
CA ALA A 49 -1.89 7.46 -2.45
C ALA A 49 -2.15 7.66 -3.96
N ASN A 50 -3.08 8.55 -4.33
CA ASN A 50 -3.36 8.89 -5.73
C ASN A 50 -2.18 9.54 -6.46
N LYS A 51 -1.40 10.41 -5.79
CA LYS A 51 -0.23 11.05 -6.40
C LYS A 51 0.87 10.01 -6.64
N LEU A 52 1.14 9.15 -5.65
CA LEU A 52 2.10 8.05 -5.78
C LEU A 52 1.70 7.07 -6.89
N LYS A 53 0.41 6.72 -6.98
CA LYS A 53 -0.10 5.84 -8.03
C LYS A 53 0.11 6.43 -9.43
N LYS A 54 -0.15 7.73 -9.63
CA LYS A 54 0.11 8.43 -10.90
C LYS A 54 1.60 8.40 -11.25
N PHE A 55 2.47 8.74 -10.29
CA PHE A 55 3.92 8.68 -10.47
C PHE A 55 4.40 7.26 -10.82
N TYR A 56 3.91 6.26 -10.10
CA TYR A 56 4.24 4.86 -10.33
C TYR A 56 3.85 4.40 -11.75
N THR A 57 2.68 4.81 -12.22
CA THR A 57 2.16 4.39 -13.53
C THR A 57 2.95 5.01 -14.68
N ASN A 58 3.37 6.27 -14.53
CA ASN A 58 4.07 7.00 -15.58
C ASN A 58 5.55 6.63 -15.67
N TYR A 59 6.24 6.54 -14.53
CA TYR A 59 7.70 6.39 -14.52
C TYR A 59 8.11 4.96 -14.17
N VAL A 60 7.65 4.44 -13.04
CA VAL A 60 8.17 3.19 -12.47
C VAL A 60 7.75 1.99 -13.31
N LYS A 61 6.48 1.92 -13.71
CA LYS A 61 5.93 0.78 -14.46
C LYS A 61 6.67 0.52 -15.77
N GLN A 62 7.15 1.58 -16.45
CA GLN A 62 7.83 1.45 -17.74
C GLN A 62 9.16 0.69 -17.63
N HIS A 63 9.86 0.82 -16.52
CA HIS A 63 11.14 0.14 -16.30
C HIS A 63 11.00 -1.37 -16.07
N TYR A 64 9.80 -1.87 -15.74
CA TYR A 64 9.59 -3.26 -15.35
C TYR A 64 8.65 -3.98 -16.32
N ILE A 65 9.20 -4.46 -17.43
CA ILE A 65 8.47 -5.16 -18.50
C ILE A 65 7.73 -6.40 -17.96
N TRP A 66 8.29 -7.09 -16.97
CA TRP A 66 7.67 -8.26 -16.35
C TRP A 66 6.32 -7.97 -15.70
N GLN A 67 6.03 -6.73 -15.29
CA GLN A 67 4.75 -6.36 -14.68
C GLN A 67 3.58 -6.44 -15.66
N SER A 68 3.85 -6.26 -16.96
CA SER A 68 2.84 -6.37 -18.02
C SER A 68 2.30 -7.80 -18.18
N GLN A 69 3.03 -8.81 -17.70
CA GLN A 69 2.58 -10.21 -17.69
C GLN A 69 1.52 -10.49 -16.62
N LEU A 70 1.39 -9.59 -15.63
CA LEU A 70 0.44 -9.73 -14.54
C LEU A 70 -0.77 -8.79 -14.74
N SER A 71 -1.84 -9.07 -14.01
CA SER A 71 -3.05 -8.25 -14.04
C SER A 71 -2.76 -6.82 -13.60
N SER A 72 -3.23 -5.88 -14.41
CA SER A 72 -3.15 -4.44 -14.16
C SER A 72 -3.91 -4.00 -12.90
N ARG A 73 -4.77 -4.85 -12.34
CA ARG A 73 -5.54 -4.56 -11.13
C ARG A 73 -4.75 -4.75 -9.84
N VAL A 74 -3.61 -5.43 -9.85
CA VAL A 74 -2.85 -5.73 -8.63
C VAL A 74 -2.24 -4.47 -8.00
N TYR A 75 -1.55 -3.64 -8.80
CA TYR A 75 -0.88 -2.46 -8.25
C TYR A 75 -1.84 -1.37 -7.73
N PRO A 76 -3.01 -1.07 -8.35
CA PRO A 76 -3.97 -0.13 -7.78
C PRO A 76 -4.47 -0.58 -6.41
N TYR A 77 -4.74 -1.87 -6.21
CA TYR A 77 -5.17 -2.39 -4.91
C TYR A 77 -4.07 -2.28 -3.86
N ALA A 78 -2.81 -2.54 -4.20
CA ALA A 78 -1.69 -2.33 -3.28
C ALA A 78 -1.60 -0.86 -2.78
N PHE A 79 -1.92 0.12 -3.62
CA PHE A 79 -1.97 1.52 -3.20
C PHE A 79 -3.21 1.86 -2.35
N VAL A 80 -4.34 1.19 -2.58
CA VAL A 80 -5.52 1.31 -1.71
C VAL A 80 -5.23 0.72 -0.32
N ASP A 81 -4.54 -0.41 -0.27
CA ASP A 81 -4.12 -1.04 0.99
C ASP A 81 -3.16 -0.13 1.76
N LEU A 82 -2.26 0.55 1.05
CA LEU A 82 -1.36 1.54 1.64
C LEU A 82 -2.12 2.75 2.19
N ASP A 83 -3.09 3.29 1.45
CA ASP A 83 -3.96 4.38 1.93
C ASP A 83 -4.71 3.96 3.20
N ASN A 84 -5.31 2.76 3.19
CA ASN A 84 -5.99 2.19 4.35
C ASN A 84 -5.05 2.03 5.56
N ALA A 85 -3.83 1.52 5.35
CA ALA A 85 -2.85 1.33 6.41
C ALA A 85 -2.44 2.66 7.06
N THR A 86 -2.25 3.72 6.26
CA THR A 86 -1.87 5.04 6.78
C THR A 86 -3.00 5.71 7.56
N VAL A 87 -4.25 5.53 7.14
CA VAL A 87 -5.43 6.02 7.88
C VAL A 87 -5.59 5.29 9.21
N LEU A 88 -5.40 3.97 9.23
CA LEU A 88 -5.46 3.17 10.46
C LEU A 88 -4.33 3.52 11.43
N ALA A 89 -3.11 3.72 10.92
CA ALA A 89 -1.97 4.16 11.74
C ALA A 89 -2.19 5.56 12.35
N CYS A 90 -2.94 6.42 11.67
CA CYS A 90 -3.33 7.75 12.15
C CYS A 90 -4.48 7.69 13.18
N GLY A 91 -4.99 6.50 13.54
CA GLY A 91 -6.03 6.33 14.56
C GLY A 91 -7.45 6.74 14.11
N GLN A 92 -7.66 7.04 12.83
CA GLN A 92 -8.99 7.38 12.31
C GLN A 92 -9.78 6.10 12.01
N ARG A 93 -10.53 5.62 13.02
CA ARG A 93 -11.59 4.62 12.81
C ARG A 93 -12.54 5.16 11.74
N ARG A 94 -12.58 4.51 10.58
CA ARG A 94 -13.57 4.78 9.53
C ARG A 94 -14.97 4.35 10.01
N THR A 95 -15.58 5.12 10.90
CA THR A 95 -17.05 5.21 10.91
C THR A 95 -17.43 6.00 9.66
N GLY A 96 -18.42 5.50 8.92
CA GLY A 96 -18.69 5.85 7.52
C GLY A 96 -18.66 7.34 7.19
N ARG A 97 -18.25 7.62 5.94
CA ARG A 97 -18.49 8.86 5.17
C ARG A 97 -18.71 10.11 6.05
N ALA A 98 -17.63 10.76 6.46
CA ALA A 98 -17.69 12.14 6.92
C ALA A 98 -16.52 12.94 6.35
N THR A 99 -16.89 13.97 5.60
CA THR A 99 -16.07 15.14 5.31
C THR A 99 -15.49 15.72 6.60
N CYS A 100 -14.29 16.32 6.48
CA CYS A 100 -13.86 17.57 7.14
C CYS A 100 -12.48 17.47 7.80
N GLY A 101 -11.62 18.41 7.40
CA GLY A 101 -10.93 19.32 8.32
C GLY A 101 -10.19 18.74 9.51
N ARG A 102 -8.86 18.95 9.47
CA ARG A 102 -8.04 19.34 10.63
C ARG A 102 -7.96 18.34 11.80
N VAL A 103 -7.01 17.41 11.69
CA VAL A 103 -6.21 16.92 12.83
C VAL A 103 -4.76 16.76 12.31
N LEU A 104 -3.98 17.85 12.22
CA LEU A 104 -3.05 18.40 13.22
C LEU A 104 -2.10 17.39 13.85
N LYS A 105 -0.81 17.57 13.48
CA LYS A 105 0.39 17.53 14.34
C LYS A 105 0.25 16.72 15.64
N SER A 106 0.81 15.51 15.68
CA SER A 106 1.24 14.89 16.96
C SER A 106 2.24 13.75 16.80
N VAL A 107 2.42 13.13 15.63
CA VAL A 107 3.45 12.08 15.43
C VAL A 107 4.77 12.69 14.92
N ALA A 108 5.29 13.70 15.60
CA ALA A 108 6.64 14.25 15.38
C ALA A 108 7.46 14.37 16.67
N ALA A 109 6.90 13.93 17.81
CA ALA A 109 7.60 13.80 19.06
C ALA A 109 7.54 12.33 19.44
N ASP A 110 8.53 11.55 18.98
CA ASP A 110 9.09 10.40 19.70
C ASP A 110 10.05 9.65 18.76
N GLY A 111 11.36 9.78 19.05
CA GLY A 111 12.35 8.80 18.59
C GLY A 111 13.37 9.25 17.54
N SER A 112 14.22 10.23 17.85
CA SER A 112 15.66 10.09 17.53
C SER A 112 16.51 11.02 18.40
N GLY A 113 16.65 10.64 19.67
CA GLY A 113 17.80 11.04 20.45
C GLY A 113 19.04 10.31 19.92
N ARG A 114 20.07 11.11 19.61
CA ARG A 114 21.51 10.81 19.75
C ARG A 114 22.21 10.00 18.65
N SER A 115 23.05 10.71 17.89
CA SER A 115 24.49 10.39 17.87
C SER A 115 25.28 11.67 17.58
N ARG A 116 26.04 12.13 18.58
CA ARG A 116 27.15 13.08 18.39
C ARG A 116 28.34 12.26 17.89
N LYS A 117 28.91 12.68 16.78
CA LYS A 117 30.35 12.63 16.54
C LYS A 117 30.76 14.00 16.03
#